data_AF-A0A6L3X6L9-F1
#
_entry.id   AF-A0A6L3X6L9-F1
#
_cell.length_a   1.000
_cell.length_b   1.000
_cell.length_c   1.000
_cell.angle_alpha   90.00
_cell.angle_beta   90.00
_cell.angle_gamma   90.00
#
_symmetry.space_group_name_H-M   'P 1'
#
loop_
_entity.id
_entity.type
_entity.pdbx_description
1 polymer ?
#
loop_
_entity_poly.entity_id
_entity_poly.type
_entity_poly.pdbx_seq_one_letter_code
_entity_poly.pdbx_strand_id
1 'polypeptide(L)'
;ANDSALKGQASVTLDEKPKWVLDLQFDKLNLENLLPPQPVNATDEGATQVGQSQVTQSRPVISSNLDQPDYNGLRGFTADILLKANSVRWRGIDFTDVSSQMFNHNGLLVISELSGKMGAGNLSLPGTLDVRKDVASAAFQP
;
A
#
# COMPACT_ATOMS: atom_id res chain seq x y z
N ALA A 1 12.97 5.94 17.01
CA ALA A 1 11.71 6.30 17.68
C ALA A 1 10.67 6.56 16.60
N ASN A 2 9.41 6.19 16.85
CA ASN A 2 8.34 6.41 15.88
C ASN A 2 7.82 7.85 16.10
N ASP A 3 8.39 8.83 15.39
CA ASP A 3 8.11 10.26 15.61
C ASP A 3 6.78 10.72 14.98
N SER A 4 5.76 9.84 14.98
CA SER A 4 4.45 10.14 14.42
C SER A 4 3.49 10.56 15.54
N ALA A 5 3.25 11.86 15.69
CA ALA A 5 2.25 12.38 16.62
C ALA A 5 0.86 12.32 15.96
N LEU A 6 -0.02 11.48 16.52
CA LEU A 6 -1.36 11.20 16.00
C LEU A 6 -2.44 11.83 16.89
N LYS A 7 -3.40 12.50 16.26
CA LYS A 7 -4.66 12.95 16.86
C LYS A 7 -5.79 12.45 15.98
N GLY A 8 -6.93 12.09 16.55
CA GLY A 8 -8.06 11.63 15.75
C GLY A 8 -8.88 10.56 16.44
N GLN A 9 -9.78 9.96 15.67
CA GLN A 9 -10.71 8.94 16.12
C GLN A 9 -10.59 7.72 15.20
N ALA A 10 -10.57 6.55 15.81
CA ALA A 10 -10.65 5.28 15.12
C ALA A 10 -11.74 4.46 15.80
N SER A 11 -12.69 3.93 15.01
CA SER A 11 -13.72 3.04 15.50
C SER A 11 -13.79 1.79 14.64
N VAL A 12 -14.14 0.67 15.27
CA VAL A 12 -14.33 -0.61 14.63
C VAL A 12 -15.64 -1.20 15.08
N THR A 13 -16.45 -1.63 14.12
CA THR A 13 -17.62 -2.47 14.35
C THR A 13 -17.26 -3.88 13.93
N LEU A 14 -17.24 -4.79 14.89
CA LEU A 14 -16.98 -6.21 14.67
C LEU A 14 -18.29 -6.87 14.24
N ASP A 15 -18.34 -7.32 13.00
CA ASP A 15 -19.42 -8.08 12.37
C ASP A 15 -18.77 -9.16 11.48
N GLU A 16 -19.55 -9.93 10.70
CA GLU A 16 -19.03 -10.91 9.74
C GLU A 16 -17.94 -10.33 8.84
N LYS A 17 -18.07 -9.05 8.47
CA LYS A 17 -17.00 -8.25 7.89
C LYS A 17 -16.79 -7.01 8.74
N PRO A 18 -15.63 -6.84 9.38
CA PRO A 18 -15.38 -5.68 10.23
C PRO A 18 -15.49 -4.38 9.43
N LYS A 19 -16.15 -3.40 10.03
CA LYS A 19 -16.22 -2.02 9.51
C LYS A 19 -15.29 -1.13 10.32
N TRP A 20 -14.39 -0.45 9.63
CA TRP A 20 -13.45 0.52 10.19
C TRP A 20 -13.87 1.93 9.80
N VAL A 21 -13.81 2.87 10.74
CA VAL A 21 -13.94 4.29 10.46
C VAL A 21 -12.76 5.00 11.11
N LEU A 22 -11.95 5.65 10.28
CA LEU A 22 -10.71 6.31 10.66
C LEU A 22 -10.80 7.80 10.27
N ASP A 23 -10.67 8.68 11.25
CA ASP A 23 -10.49 10.12 11.05
C ASP A 23 -9.21 10.52 11.78
N LEU A 24 -8.11 10.64 11.04
CA LEU A 24 -6.77 10.74 11.59
C LEU A 24 -6.09 12.02 11.11
N GLN A 25 -5.48 12.73 12.06
CA GLN A 25 -4.66 13.90 11.82
C GLN A 25 -3.26 13.71 12.41
N PHE A 26 -2.24 13.97 11.61
CA PHE A 26 -0.84 13.84 12.00
C PHE A 26 -0.10 15.17 11.87
N ASP A 27 0.70 15.52 12.86
CA ASP A 27 1.67 16.61 12.69
C ASP A 27 2.85 16.14 11.81
N LYS A 28 3.29 14.90 12.01
CA LYS A 28 4.28 14.20 11.19
C LYS A 28 3.87 12.75 11.06
N LEU A 29 3.90 12.21 9.85
CA LEU A 29 3.59 10.80 9.56
C LEU A 29 4.78 10.17 8.83
N ASN A 30 5.46 9.23 9.46
CA ASN A 30 6.53 8.47 8.80
C ASN A 30 6.01 7.08 8.39
N LEU A 31 5.74 6.91 7.09
CA LEU A 31 5.19 5.66 6.54
C LEU A 31 6.22 4.52 6.47
N GLU A 32 7.52 4.82 6.53
CA GLU A 32 8.56 3.79 6.50
C GLU A 32 8.58 2.93 7.78
N ASN A 33 8.16 3.50 8.90
CA ASN A 33 8.12 2.83 10.19
C ASN A 33 6.80 2.06 10.43
N LEU A 34 5.80 2.24 9.56
CA LEU A 34 4.44 1.75 9.76
C LEU A 34 4.10 0.57 8.87
N LEU A 35 4.72 0.48 7.69
CA LEU A 35 4.47 -0.66 6.83
C LEU A 35 5.33 -1.84 7.30
N PRO A 36 4.72 -3.03 7.50
CA PRO A 36 5.51 -4.22 7.74
C PRO A 36 6.48 -4.39 6.56
N PRO A 37 7.73 -4.83 6.81
CA PRO A 37 8.64 -5.18 5.72
C PRO A 37 7.88 -6.14 4.81
N GLN A 38 7.87 -5.84 3.51
CA GLN A 38 7.28 -6.76 2.54
C GLN A 38 7.93 -8.12 2.78
N PRO A 39 7.17 -9.22 2.95
CA PRO A 39 7.77 -10.53 3.03
C PRO A 39 8.56 -10.71 1.73
N VAL A 40 9.89 -10.72 1.85
CA VAL A 40 10.71 -11.35 0.82
C VAL A 40 10.24 -12.79 0.83
N ASN A 41 9.65 -13.25 -0.26
CA ASN A 41 9.40 -14.66 -0.48
C ASN A 41 10.78 -15.33 -0.48
N ALA A 42 11.25 -15.75 0.70
CA ALA A 42 12.47 -16.49 0.88
C ALA A 42 12.20 -17.93 0.43
N THR A 43 12.11 -18.13 -0.89
CA THR A 43 12.43 -19.42 -1.47
C THR A 43 13.93 -19.51 -1.60
N ASP A 44 14.58 -20.05 -0.57
CA ASP A 44 15.79 -20.85 -0.76
C ASP A 44 16.01 -21.74 0.47
N GLU A 45 15.27 -22.85 0.48
CA GLU A 45 15.77 -24.09 1.05
C GLU A 45 16.89 -24.59 0.13
N GLY A 46 18.09 -24.88 0.66
CA GLY A 46 19.11 -25.50 -0.18
C GLY A 46 20.46 -25.76 0.47
N ALA A 47 20.57 -26.87 1.18
CA ALA A 47 21.85 -27.48 1.54
C ALA A 47 22.68 -27.89 0.30
N THR A 48 24.00 -27.66 0.39
CA THR A 48 25.15 -28.45 -0.15
C THR A 48 25.11 -29.10 -1.56
N GLN A 49 26.00 -28.59 -2.42
CA GLN A 49 27.11 -29.27 -3.15
C GLN A 49 26.92 -30.16 -4.43
N VAL A 50 27.62 -29.70 -5.49
CA VAL A 50 28.36 -30.34 -6.62
C VAL A 50 27.62 -31.13 -7.74
N GLY A 51 27.84 -30.70 -9.00
CA GLY A 51 27.67 -31.54 -10.20
C GLY A 51 27.87 -30.76 -11.52
N GLN A 52 28.69 -31.30 -12.43
CA GLN A 52 29.26 -30.70 -13.65
C GLN A 52 28.30 -30.39 -14.81
N SER A 53 28.70 -29.38 -15.61
CA SER A 53 28.65 -29.27 -17.08
C SER A 53 27.36 -29.60 -17.84
N GLN A 54 26.74 -28.59 -18.48
CA GLN A 54 26.65 -28.49 -19.96
C GLN A 54 25.91 -27.20 -20.39
N VAL A 55 26.46 -26.56 -21.42
CA VAL A 55 25.97 -25.32 -22.04
C VAL A 55 24.62 -25.53 -22.73
N THR A 56 23.58 -24.83 -22.26
CA THR A 56 22.53 -24.27 -23.13
C THR A 56 22.19 -22.88 -22.59
N GLN A 57 22.61 -21.83 -23.31
CA GLN A 57 22.16 -20.48 -23.02
C GLN A 57 20.69 -20.37 -23.44
N SER A 58 19.79 -20.82 -22.56
CA SER A 58 18.40 -20.40 -22.57
C SER A 58 18.42 -18.88 -22.50
N ARG A 59 18.01 -18.22 -23.58
CA ARG A 59 17.76 -16.77 -23.54
C ARG A 59 16.86 -16.51 -22.34
N PRO A 60 17.21 -15.55 -21.45
CA PRO A 60 16.37 -15.23 -20.31
C PRO A 60 15.02 -14.77 -20.84
N VAL A 61 14.02 -15.63 -20.72
CA VAL A 61 12.63 -15.23 -20.86
C VAL A 61 12.33 -14.50 -19.57
N ILE A 62 12.16 -13.18 -19.62
CA ILE A 62 11.59 -12.44 -18.50
C ILE A 62 10.12 -12.87 -18.47
N SER A 63 9.81 -13.93 -17.74
CA SER A 63 8.45 -14.18 -17.29
C SER A 63 8.09 -12.97 -16.44
N SER A 64 7.28 -12.07 -16.95
CA SER A 64 6.63 -11.04 -16.13
C SER A 64 5.53 -11.69 -15.29
N ASN A 65 5.89 -12.70 -14.49
CA ASN A 65 5.18 -12.96 -13.26
C ASN A 65 5.71 -11.89 -12.30
N LEU A 66 5.27 -10.64 -12.52
CA LEU A 66 5.08 -9.77 -11.37
C LEU A 66 4.03 -10.51 -10.57
N ASP A 67 4.47 -11.24 -9.53
CA ASP A 67 3.58 -11.83 -8.54
C ASP A 67 2.56 -10.74 -8.21
N GLN A 68 1.32 -10.94 -8.67
CA GLN A 68 0.28 -9.96 -8.47
C GLN A 68 0.16 -9.80 -6.96
N PRO A 69 0.29 -8.58 -6.41
CA PRO A 69 0.26 -8.41 -4.97
C PRO A 69 -0.99 -9.08 -4.42
N ASP A 70 -0.85 -9.83 -3.33
CA ASP A 70 -2.01 -10.48 -2.74
C ASP A 70 -2.91 -9.40 -2.12
N TYR A 71 -3.98 -9.05 -2.84
CA TYR A 71 -4.98 -8.07 -2.41
C TYR A 71 -6.11 -8.69 -1.59
N ASN A 72 -6.01 -9.97 -1.17
CA ASN A 72 -7.04 -10.64 -0.39
C ASN A 72 -7.40 -9.88 0.89
N GLY A 73 -6.44 -9.14 1.48
CA GLY A 73 -6.69 -8.29 2.65
C GLY A 73 -7.82 -7.28 2.45
N LEU A 74 -7.98 -6.68 1.26
CA LEU A 74 -9.01 -5.68 0.99
C LEU A 74 -10.43 -6.27 0.96
N ARG A 75 -10.57 -7.57 0.68
CA ARG A 75 -11.88 -8.24 0.57
C ARG A 75 -12.53 -8.50 1.94
N GLY A 76 -11.71 -8.63 2.98
CA GLY A 76 -12.12 -9.06 4.32
C GLY A 76 -12.77 -7.99 5.19
N PHE A 77 -12.78 -6.71 4.78
CA PHE A 77 -13.29 -5.62 5.62
C PHE A 77 -13.92 -4.50 4.79
N THR A 78 -14.58 -3.60 5.50
CA THR A 78 -15.00 -2.28 4.99
C THR A 78 -14.28 -1.19 5.77
N ALA A 79 -13.84 -0.13 5.13
CA ALA A 79 -13.23 1.01 5.80
C ALA A 79 -13.65 2.35 5.17
N ASP A 80 -13.92 3.33 6.02
CA ASP A 80 -14.03 4.76 5.68
C ASP A 80 -12.83 5.47 6.32
N ILE A 81 -11.99 6.14 5.50
CA ILE A 81 -10.71 6.72 5.94
C ILE A 81 -10.63 8.18 5.51
N LEU A 82 -10.46 9.05 6.50
CA LEU A 82 -10.05 10.44 6.33
C LEU A 82 -8.70 10.61 7.02
N LEU A 83 -7.70 11.10 6.27
CA LEU A 83 -6.36 11.32 6.77
C LEU A 83 -5.87 12.70 6.38
N LYS A 84 -5.35 13.44 7.37
CA LYS A 84 -4.64 14.70 7.16
C LYS A 84 -3.27 14.64 7.82
N ALA A 85 -2.24 15.12 7.14
CA ALA A 85 -0.91 15.19 7.72
C ALA A 85 -0.20 16.46 7.29
N ASN A 86 0.34 17.21 8.26
CA ASN A 86 1.11 18.41 7.93
C ASN A 86 2.42 18.05 7.20
N SER A 87 3.03 16.92 7.58
CA SER A 87 4.19 16.35 6.91
C SER A 87 4.10 14.83 6.82
N VAL A 88 4.40 14.27 5.65
CA VAL A 88 4.51 12.83 5.42
C VAL A 88 5.89 12.51 4.86
N ARG A 89 6.56 11.51 5.42
CA ARG A 89 7.82 10.96 4.87
C ARG A 89 7.59 9.58 4.31
N TRP A 90 7.99 9.37 3.05
CA TRP A 90 7.91 8.09 2.36
C TRP A 90 9.09 7.90 1.40
N ARG A 91 9.84 6.81 1.57
CA ARG A 91 11.02 6.47 0.75
C ARG A 91 12.02 7.64 0.65
N GLY A 92 12.23 8.34 1.76
CA GLY A 92 13.07 9.55 1.85
C GLY A 92 12.50 10.81 1.22
N ILE A 93 11.28 10.77 0.67
CA ILE A 93 10.59 11.93 0.09
C ILE A 93 9.67 12.55 1.15
N ASP A 94 9.76 13.87 1.29
CA ASP A 94 8.92 14.66 2.18
C ASP A 94 7.78 15.31 1.40
N PHE A 95 6.57 15.06 1.86
CA PHE A 95 5.35 15.73 1.42
C PHE A 95 4.85 16.62 2.56
N THR A 96 4.21 17.72 2.19
CA THR A 96 3.57 18.65 3.14
C THR A 96 2.12 18.90 2.74
N ASP A 97 1.31 19.36 3.68
CA ASP A 97 -0.12 19.64 3.47
C ASP A 97 -0.86 18.46 2.81
N VAL A 98 -0.62 17.25 3.32
CA VAL A 98 -1.17 16.02 2.75
C VAL A 98 -2.59 15.81 3.23
N SER A 99 -3.49 15.56 2.29
CA SER A 99 -4.89 15.23 2.54
C SER A 99 -5.25 13.98 1.74
N SER A 100 -5.92 13.05 2.39
CA SER A 100 -6.39 11.82 1.75
C SER A 100 -7.76 11.41 2.26
N GLN A 101 -8.62 11.03 1.32
CA GLN A 101 -9.93 10.47 1.59
C GLN A 101 -10.07 9.18 0.78
N MET A 102 -10.32 8.08 1.49
CA MET A 102 -10.37 6.76 0.90
C MET A 102 -11.49 5.94 1.53
N PHE A 103 -12.03 4.99 0.78
CA PHE A 103 -12.85 3.93 1.35
C PHE A 103 -12.53 2.60 0.70
N ASN A 104 -12.64 1.52 1.47
CA ASN A 104 -12.57 0.16 0.96
C ASN A 104 -13.89 -0.54 1.26
N HIS A 105 -14.61 -1.01 0.25
CA HIS A 105 -15.83 -1.78 0.41
C HIS A 105 -15.60 -3.20 -0.12
N ASN A 106 -15.10 -4.09 0.74
CA ASN A 106 -14.90 -5.51 0.45
C ASN A 106 -14.16 -5.78 -0.88
N GLY A 107 -13.07 -5.05 -1.12
CA GLY A 107 -12.23 -5.22 -2.30
C GLY A 107 -12.46 -4.19 -3.39
N LEU A 108 -13.35 -3.23 -3.21
CA LEU A 108 -13.35 -1.99 -3.99
C LEU A 108 -12.75 -0.88 -3.14
N LEU A 109 -11.48 -0.55 -3.41
CA LEU A 109 -10.79 0.61 -2.85
C LEU A 109 -10.99 1.81 -3.77
N VAL A 110 -11.45 2.92 -3.22
CA VAL A 110 -11.58 4.20 -3.89
C VAL A 110 -10.80 5.24 -3.09
N ILE A 111 -9.94 5.97 -3.78
CA ILE A 111 -9.15 7.09 -3.29
C ILE A 111 -9.75 8.33 -3.95
N SER A 112 -10.75 8.91 -3.29
CA SER A 112 -11.44 10.12 -3.78
C SER A 112 -10.53 11.33 -3.72
N GLU A 113 -9.64 11.38 -2.73
CA GLU A 113 -8.63 12.41 -2.57
C GLU A 113 -7.31 11.78 -2.15
N LEU A 114 -6.25 12.16 -2.84
CA LEU A 114 -4.88 12.02 -2.37
C LEU A 114 -4.12 13.20 -2.95
N SER A 115 -3.81 14.16 -2.09
CA SER A 115 -3.16 15.41 -2.48
C SER A 115 -2.09 15.81 -1.48
N GLY A 116 -1.16 16.63 -1.93
CA GLY A 116 -0.13 17.21 -1.08
C GLY A 116 0.85 18.06 -1.87
N LYS A 117 1.84 18.59 -1.18
CA LYS A 117 2.90 19.41 -1.75
C LYS A 117 4.24 18.71 -1.69
N MET A 118 5.00 18.80 -2.76
CA MET A 118 6.37 18.34 -2.85
C MET A 118 7.25 19.51 -3.31
N GLY A 119 8.07 20.04 -2.41
CA GLY A 119 8.80 21.29 -2.65
C GLY A 119 7.83 22.45 -2.95
N ALA A 120 7.96 23.07 -4.11
CA ALA A 120 7.08 24.16 -4.56
C ALA A 120 5.87 23.69 -5.41
N GLY A 121 5.76 22.38 -5.70
CA GLY A 121 4.71 21.82 -6.54
C GLY A 121 3.57 21.18 -5.74
N ASN A 122 2.40 21.05 -6.37
CA ASN A 122 1.29 20.26 -5.87
C ASN A 122 1.27 18.89 -6.58
N LEU A 123 0.93 17.85 -5.84
CA LEU A 123 0.72 16.49 -6.33
C LEU A 123 -0.72 16.09 -6.01
N SER A 124 -1.37 15.44 -6.96
CA SER A 124 -2.63 14.74 -6.72
C SER A 124 -2.60 13.38 -7.42
N LEU A 125 -3.16 12.36 -6.77
CA LEU A 125 -3.27 11.03 -7.35
C LEU A 125 -4.53 10.29 -6.85
N PRO A 126 -5.74 10.79 -7.12
CA PRO A 126 -6.95 10.02 -6.93
C PRO A 126 -7.00 8.78 -7.84
N GLY A 127 -7.78 7.79 -7.43
CA GLY A 127 -7.93 6.56 -8.21
C GLY A 127 -8.75 5.49 -7.53
N THR A 128 -8.81 4.34 -8.17
CA THR A 128 -9.58 3.18 -7.71
C THR A 128 -8.82 1.90 -7.95
N LEU A 129 -9.01 0.93 -7.06
CA LEU A 129 -8.51 -0.43 -7.18
C LEU A 129 -9.68 -1.39 -6.90
N ASP A 130 -10.08 -2.15 -7.91
CA ASP A 130 -11.09 -3.20 -7.81
C ASP A 130 -10.41 -4.57 -7.83
N VAL A 131 -10.44 -5.24 -6.69
CA VAL A 131 -9.88 -6.59 -6.50
C VAL A 131 -10.98 -7.61 -6.25
N ARG A 132 -12.25 -7.29 -6.52
CA ARG A 132 -13.37 -8.23 -6.31
C ARG A 132 -13.35 -9.40 -7.28
N LYS A 133 -12.63 -9.25 -8.40
CA LYS A 133 -12.39 -10.30 -9.40
C LYS A 133 -11.00 -10.91 -9.19
N ASP A 134 -10.75 -12.05 -9.85
CA ASP A 134 -9.46 -12.74 -9.78
C ASP A 134 -8.31 -11.88 -10.31
N VAL A 135 -8.58 -11.09 -11.36
CA VAL A 135 -7.64 -10.09 -11.88
C VAL A 135 -7.99 -8.73 -11.31
N ALA A 136 -7.05 -8.15 -10.56
CA ALA A 136 -7.16 -6.80 -10.03
C ALA A 136 -7.17 -5.76 -11.16
N SER A 137 -8.02 -4.74 -11.04
CA SER A 137 -8.09 -3.61 -11.97
C SER A 137 -7.84 -2.31 -11.23
N ALA A 138 -6.92 -1.49 -11.72
CA ALA A 138 -6.58 -0.21 -11.12
C ALA A 138 -6.67 0.93 -12.14
N ALA A 139 -7.16 2.08 -11.71
CA ALA A 139 -7.26 3.29 -12.52
C ALA A 139 -6.92 4.50 -11.67
N PHE A 140 -5.93 5.28 -12.09
CA PHE A 140 -5.45 6.48 -11.37
C PHE A 140 -5.45 7.69 -12.30
N GLN A 141 -5.73 8.86 -11.72
CA GLN A 141 -5.80 10.12 -12.44
C GLN A 141 -4.77 11.08 -11.82
N PRO A 142 -3.69 11.42 -12.53
CA PRO A 142 -2.71 12.41 -12.07
C PRO A 142 -3.18 13.85 -12.27
#